data_AF-A0A849Y154-F1
#
_entry.id   AF-A0A849Y154-F1
#
_cell.length_a   1.000
_cell.length_b   1.000
_cell.length_c   1.000
_cell.angle_alpha   90.00
_cell.angle_beta   90.00
_cell.angle_gamma   90.00
#
_symmetry.space_group_name_H-M   'P 1'
#
loop_
_entity.id
_entity.type
_entity.pdbx_description
1 polymer ?
#
loop_
_entity_poly.entity_id
_entity_poly.type
_entity_poly.pdbx_seq_one_letter_code
_entity_poly.pdbx_strand_id
1 'polypeptide(L)' 'MSKHRSLRVGGALAARRNVLKRRERVDLLKKRGKWKDGDRALGLPKTKPDV' A
#
# COMPACT_ATOMS: atom_id res chain seq x y z
N MET A 1 19.67 3.44 -30.91
CA MET A 1 18.87 4.49 -30.22
C MET A 1 19.25 4.51 -28.74
N SER A 2 19.83 5.62 -28.26
CA SER A 2 20.30 5.77 -26.87
C SER A 2 19.30 6.61 -26.09
N LYS A 3 18.88 6.15 -24.89
CA LYS A 3 18.00 6.92 -23.99
C LYS A 3 18.75 8.15 -23.49
N HIS A 4 18.19 9.33 -23.74
CA HIS A 4 18.74 10.61 -23.29
C HIS A 4 18.89 10.65 -21.76
N ARG A 5 19.98 11.24 -21.24
CA ARG A 5 20.33 11.26 -19.80
C ARG A 5 19.25 11.88 -18.89
N SER A 6 18.38 12.75 -19.42
CA SER A 6 17.24 13.31 -18.69
C SER A 6 16.11 12.30 -18.44
N LEU A 7 16.04 11.22 -19.22
CA LEU A 7 15.10 10.11 -19.03
C LEU A 7 15.68 9.03 -18.09
N ARG A 8 16.52 9.46 -17.14
CA ARG A 8 16.89 8.61 -16.01
C ARG A 8 15.76 8.68 -15.01
N VAL A 9 15.03 7.57 -14.86
CA VAL A 9 14.12 7.37 -13.74
C VAL A 9 14.99 7.32 -12.49
N GLY A 10 15.20 8.48 -11.86
CA GLY A 10 15.87 8.56 -10.57
C GLY A 10 15.12 7.66 -9.59
N GLY A 11 15.84 6.83 -8.84
CA GLY A 11 15.29 5.83 -7.92
C GLY A 11 14.52 6.39 -6.71
N ALA A 12 13.95 7.59 -6.82
CA ALA A 12 13.30 8.34 -5.75
C ALA A 12 11.75 8.28 -5.78
N LEU A 13 11.17 7.55 -6.73
CA LEU A 13 9.72 7.31 -6.78
C LEU A 13 9.46 5.82 -6.69
N ALA A 14 9.61 5.25 -5.48
CA ALA A 14 8.85 4.06 -5.15
C ALA A 14 7.38 4.42 -5.41
N ALA A 15 6.80 3.88 -6.48
CA ALA A 15 5.47 4.26 -6.94
C ALA A 15 4.50 4.19 -5.75
N ARG A 16 3.95 5.34 -5.34
CA ARG A 16 3.02 5.44 -4.21
C ARG A 16 1.84 4.53 -4.52
N ARG A 17 1.78 3.37 -3.85
CA ARG A 17 0.76 2.36 -4.11
C ARG A 17 -0.53 2.74 -3.40
N ASN A 18 -1.46 3.29 -4.17
CA ASN A 18 -2.79 3.67 -3.68
C ASN A 18 -3.66 2.45 -3.34
N VAL A 19 -3.40 1.30 -3.98
CA VAL A 19 -4.18 0.08 -3.82
C VAL A 19 -3.42 -0.91 -2.93
N LEU A 20 -3.89 -1.07 -1.70
CA LEU A 20 -3.41 -2.08 -0.77
C LEU A 20 -4.07 -3.43 -1.05
N LYS A 21 -3.27 -4.50 -0.98
CA LYS A 21 -3.79 -5.88 -0.95
C LYS A 21 -4.55 -6.11 0.35
N ARG A 22 -5.44 -7.11 0.35
CA ARG A 22 -6.27 -7.45 1.52
C ARG A 22 -5.45 -7.70 2.78
N ARG A 23 -4.37 -8.50 2.70
CA ARG A 23 -3.46 -8.76 3.83
C ARG A 23 -2.84 -7.48 4.40
N GLU A 24 -2.39 -6.59 3.53
CA GLU A 24 -1.78 -5.30 3.91
C GLU A 24 -2.81 -4.39 4.61
N ARG A 25 -4.07 -4.47 4.17
CA ARG A 25 -5.18 -3.78 4.83
C ARG A 25 -5.49 -4.37 6.20
N VAL A 26 -5.46 -5.69 6.37
CA VAL A 26 -5.63 -6.34 7.68
C VAL A 26 -4.51 -5.90 8.62
N ASP A 27 -3.25 -5.93 8.18
CA ASP A 27 -2.10 -5.50 8.99
C ASP A 27 -2.23 -4.03 9.42
N LEU A 28 -2.69 -3.17 8.50
CA LEU A 28 -2.93 -1.76 8.79
C LEU A 28 -4.09 -1.56 9.77
N LEU A 29 -5.17 -2.35 9.67
CA LEU A 29 -6.26 -2.29 10.64
C LEU A 29 -5.87 -2.86 12.01
N LYS A 30 -5.02 -3.90 12.06
CA LYS A 30 -4.40 -4.42 13.28
C LYS A 30 -3.56 -3.36 13.97
N LYS A 31 -2.68 -2.68 13.22
CA LYS A 31 -1.87 -1.56 13.73
C LYS A 31 -2.72 -0.44 14.32
N ARG A 32 -3.92 -0.20 13.76
CA ARG A 32 -4.88 0.81 14.23
C ARG A 32 -5.83 0.29 15.33
N GLY A 33 -5.70 -0.95 15.78
CA GLY A 33 -6.58 -1.57 16.78
C GLY A 33 -8.02 -1.79 16.30
N LYS A 34 -8.28 -1.71 14.99
CA LYS A 34 -9.62 -1.83 14.38
C LYS A 34 -9.94 -3.24 13.88
N TRP A 35 -9.00 -4.17 14.00
CA TRP A 35 -9.16 -5.55 13.59
C TRP A 35 -8.66 -6.46 14.71
N LYS A 36 -9.50 -7.38 15.14
CA LYS A 36 -9.24 -8.35 16.20
C LYS A 36 -9.05 -9.74 15.62
N ASP A 37 -8.31 -10.59 16.33
CA ASP A 37 -8.15 -11.98 15.91
C ASP A 37 -9.50 -12.71 15.99
N GLY A 38 -9.95 -13.23 14.84
CA GLY A 38 -11.28 -13.80 14.65
C GLY A 38 -12.19 -12.98 13.73
N ASP A 39 -11.87 -11.72 13.46
CA ASP A 39 -12.63 -10.92 12.49
C ASP A 39 -12.49 -11.45 11.07
N ARG A 40 -13.57 -11.36 10.28
CA ARG A 40 -13.55 -11.81 8.88
C ARG A 40 -12.61 -10.94 8.05
N ALA A 41 -11.73 -11.57 7.28
CA ALA A 41 -10.81 -10.87 6.36
C ALA A 41 -11.50 -10.33 5.09
N LEU A 42 -12.81 -10.54 4.93
CA LEU A 42 -13.62 -10.09 3.79
C LEU A 42 -14.46 -8.86 4.19
N GLY A 43 -14.80 -8.00 3.22
CA GLY A 43 -15.63 -6.81 3.48
C GLY A 43 -14.94 -5.71 4.31
N LEU A 44 -13.60 -5.68 4.35
CA LEU A 44 -12.85 -4.72 5.15
C LEU A 44 -13.17 -3.26 4.76
N PRO A 45 -13.26 -2.35 5.74
CA PRO A 45 -13.54 -0.94 5.49
C PRO A 45 -12.47 -0.30 4.61
N LYS A 46 -12.83 0.78 3.90
CA LYS A 46 -11.88 1.50 3.04
C LYS A 46 -10.79 2.15 3.91
N THR A 47 -9.54 1.73 3.73
CA THR A 47 -8.39 2.25 4.46
C THR A 47 -7.47 3.07 3.55
N LYS A 48 -7.11 4.27 3.98
CA LYS A 48 -5.98 5.01 3.38
C LYS A 48 -4.65 4.43 3.87
N PRO A 49 -3.65 4.25 2.99
CA PRO A 49 -2.28 3.92 3.40
C PRO A 49 -1.70 5.06 4.26
N ASP A 50 -0.79 4.73 5.17
CA ASP A 50 -0.13 5.70 6.08
C ASP A 50 1.02 6.49 5.41
N VAL A 51 1.20 6.35 4.08
CA VAL A 51 2.36 6.87 3.32
C VAL A 51 1.95 7.81 2.21
#